data_AF-A0A9P7AK21-F1
#
_entry.id   AF-A0A9P7AK21-F1
#
_cell.length_a   1.000
_cell.length_b   1.000
_cell.length_c   1.000
_cell.angle_alpha   90.00
_cell.angle_beta   90.00
_cell.angle_gamma   90.00
#
_symmetry.space_group_name_H-M   'P 1'
#
loop_
_entity.id
_entity.type
_entity.pdbx_description
1 polymer ?
#
loop_
_entity_poly.entity_id
_entity_poly.type
_entity_poly.pdbx_seq_one_letter_code
_entity_poly.pdbx_strand_id
1 'polypeptide(L)'
;MANPSFEICPDFDGPAYANICDDIRRATGQTQEEVIVRLTQSWTDGHNERVDEWNQNREQEAAQVAEAEQARAAQEEEVRLQREAEAEKEKIEAEKKKPKMNGFDEASSVGDSIAPRPSQYAIQKLNNFDYVELWYFSPEGCKEALRTARSVADDFGLTRNLFLMQLSKAKWPQSHIDALSLFFWHLENHPIRNNSKIGDTVTLHYASRVRQDWHDRLKRDEGFNIAIINETLFRAINEELWDKICSRTLSAVRFHLNLLTTYRSQSLSYYI
;
A
#
# COMPACT_ATOMS: atom_id res chain seq x y z
N MET A 1 32.96 24.11 -42.67
CA MET A 1 34.18 24.66 -43.31
C MET A 1 35.23 23.58 -43.36
N ALA A 2 36.08 23.55 -44.39
CA ALA A 2 37.23 22.65 -44.43
C ALA A 2 38.24 23.06 -43.33
N ASN A 3 38.97 22.09 -42.77
CA ASN A 3 39.99 22.36 -41.77
C ASN A 3 41.20 23.05 -42.48
N PRO A 4 41.53 24.31 -42.13
CA PRO A 4 42.60 25.05 -42.78
C PRO A 4 43.98 24.45 -42.54
N SER A 5 44.18 23.60 -41.51
CA SER A 5 45.46 22.93 -41.23
C SER A 5 45.93 21.96 -42.32
N PHE A 6 45.07 21.64 -43.30
CA PHE A 6 45.43 20.83 -44.47
C PHE A 6 45.78 21.65 -45.71
N GLU A 7 45.72 22.98 -45.63
CA GLU A 7 46.15 23.85 -46.73
C GLU A 7 47.68 23.80 -46.88
N ILE A 8 48.17 23.68 -48.11
CA ILE A 8 49.59 23.60 -48.43
C ILE A 8 50.01 24.94 -49.06
N CYS A 9 51.19 25.43 -48.68
CA CYS A 9 51.76 26.65 -49.27
C CYS A 9 51.89 26.48 -50.78
N PRO A 10 51.38 27.43 -51.60
CA PRO A 10 51.64 27.44 -53.02
C PRO A 10 53.15 27.48 -53.31
N ASP A 11 53.56 26.79 -54.37
CA ASP A 11 54.94 26.86 -54.85
C ASP A 11 55.17 28.19 -55.59
N PHE A 12 55.68 29.19 -54.86
CA PHE A 12 55.95 30.54 -55.38
C PHE A 12 57.18 30.61 -56.31
N ASP A 13 57.99 29.55 -56.39
CA ASP A 13 59.08 29.42 -57.37
C ASP A 13 58.59 28.75 -58.68
N GLY A 14 57.36 28.24 -58.67
CA GLY A 14 56.74 27.63 -59.83
C GLY A 14 56.41 28.63 -60.97
N PRO A 15 56.27 28.15 -62.22
CA PRO A 15 56.04 28.99 -63.40
C PRO A 15 54.71 29.78 -63.34
N ALA A 16 53.77 29.37 -62.48
CA ALA A 16 52.48 30.03 -62.31
C ALA A 16 52.56 31.39 -61.59
N TYR A 17 53.61 31.62 -60.79
CA TYR A 17 53.81 32.86 -60.01
C TYR A 17 54.96 33.71 -60.55
N ALA A 18 55.67 33.24 -61.57
CA ALA A 18 56.86 33.91 -62.12
C ALA A 18 56.61 35.36 -62.56
N ASN A 19 55.45 35.64 -63.15
CA ASN A 19 55.04 37.01 -63.54
C ASN A 19 54.86 37.93 -62.33
N ILE A 20 54.18 37.45 -61.28
CA ILE A 20 53.92 38.19 -60.03
C ILE A 20 55.24 38.45 -59.30
N CYS A 21 56.13 37.45 -59.23
CA CYS A 21 57.46 37.58 -58.63
C CYS A 21 58.32 38.60 -59.39
N ASP A 22 58.30 38.60 -60.73
CA ASP A 22 59.05 39.56 -61.56
C ASP A 22 58.57 41.00 -61.41
N ASP A 23 57.25 41.21 -61.31
CA ASP A 23 56.66 42.54 -61.12
C ASP A 23 57.03 43.13 -59.74
N ILE A 24 56.98 42.32 -58.68
CA ILE A 24 57.41 42.73 -57.33
C ILE A 24 58.91 43.03 -57.34
N ARG A 25 59.73 42.17 -57.96
CA ARG A 25 61.18 42.36 -58.09
C ARG A 25 61.54 43.70 -58.73
N ARG A 26 60.88 44.04 -59.84
CA ARG A 26 61.08 45.32 -60.56
C ARG A 26 60.65 46.54 -59.74
N ALA A 27 59.62 46.40 -58.90
CA ALA A 27 59.09 47.49 -58.10
C ALA A 27 59.88 47.75 -56.81
N THR A 28 60.41 46.71 -56.15
CA THR A 28 61.11 46.83 -54.85
C THR A 28 62.63 46.73 -54.94
N GLY A 29 63.19 46.27 -56.07
CA GLY A 29 64.64 46.08 -56.25
C GLY A 29 65.21 44.88 -55.49
N GLN A 30 64.36 44.01 -54.94
CA GLN A 30 64.73 42.81 -54.18
C GLN A 30 65.25 41.68 -55.08
N THR A 31 65.89 40.66 -54.51
CA THR A 31 66.23 39.43 -55.24
C THR A 31 65.03 38.50 -55.37
N GLN A 32 65.06 37.55 -56.31
CA GLN A 32 63.96 36.58 -56.49
C GLN A 32 63.73 35.74 -55.22
N GLU A 33 64.80 35.36 -54.52
CA GLU A 33 64.75 34.64 -53.25
C GLU A 33 64.05 35.46 -52.15
N GLU A 34 64.34 36.75 -52.06
CA GLU A 34 63.70 37.66 -51.10
C GLU A 34 62.20 37.83 -51.38
N VAL A 35 61.79 37.85 -52.66
CA VAL A 35 60.37 37.93 -53.05
C VAL A 35 59.62 36.63 -52.72
N ILE A 36 60.22 35.46 -52.98
CA ILE A 36 59.65 34.15 -52.62
C ILE A 36 59.49 34.00 -51.11
N VAL A 37 60.51 34.38 -50.34
CA VAL A 37 60.47 34.37 -48.87
C VAL A 37 59.36 35.28 -48.36
N ARG A 38 59.21 36.49 -48.93
CA ARG A 38 58.16 37.42 -48.54
C ARG A 38 56.75 36.87 -48.83
N LEU A 39 56.54 36.25 -49.98
CA LEU A 39 55.24 35.65 -50.35
C LEU A 39 54.92 34.44 -49.48
N THR A 40 55.92 33.60 -49.21
CA THR A 40 55.81 32.46 -48.29
C THR A 40 55.44 32.96 -46.89
N GLN A 41 56.15 33.94 -46.34
CA GLN A 41 55.87 34.48 -45.02
C GLN A 41 54.46 35.08 -44.95
N SER A 42 54.05 35.88 -45.93
CA SER A 42 52.72 36.46 -45.97
C SER A 42 51.61 35.41 -46.05
N TRP A 43 51.85 34.29 -46.75
CA TRP A 43 50.91 33.17 -46.81
C TRP A 43 50.89 32.40 -45.48
N THR A 44 52.05 32.14 -44.89
CA THR A 44 52.21 31.44 -43.60
C THR A 44 51.53 32.20 -42.47
N ASP A 45 51.69 33.52 -42.40
CA ASP A 45 51.05 34.36 -41.38
C ASP A 45 49.52 34.25 -41.48
N GLY A 46 48.97 34.45 -42.69
CA GLY A 46 47.51 34.32 -42.89
C GLY A 46 46.98 32.90 -42.74
N HIS A 47 47.78 31.86 -43.03
CA HIS A 47 47.41 30.46 -42.79
C HIS A 47 47.38 30.15 -41.30
N ASN A 48 48.40 30.59 -40.54
CA ASN A 48 48.44 30.45 -39.09
C ASN A 48 47.24 31.15 -38.44
N GLU A 49 46.91 32.37 -38.86
CA GLU A 49 45.71 33.09 -38.37
C GLU A 49 44.42 32.28 -38.59
N ARG A 50 44.22 31.71 -39.79
CA ARG A 50 43.04 30.87 -40.07
C ARG A 50 43.01 29.58 -39.23
N VAL A 51 44.17 28.96 -39.00
CA VAL A 51 44.29 27.76 -38.15
C VAL A 51 43.99 28.11 -36.70
N ASP A 52 44.49 29.24 -36.21
CA ASP A 52 44.25 29.72 -34.85
C ASP A 52 42.77 30.07 -34.63
N GLU A 53 42.14 30.80 -35.55
CA GLU A 53 40.70 31.07 -35.52
C GLU A 53 39.87 29.78 -35.54
N TRP A 54 40.25 28.81 -36.38
CA TRP A 54 39.57 27.53 -36.45
C TRP A 54 39.70 26.73 -35.16
N ASN A 55 40.89 26.68 -34.56
CA ASN A 55 41.14 26.03 -33.27
C ASN A 55 40.35 26.71 -32.15
N GLN A 56 40.34 28.04 -32.12
CA GLN A 56 39.60 28.81 -31.11
C GLN A 56 38.10 28.58 -31.21
N ASN A 57 37.53 28.56 -32.42
CA ASN A 57 36.12 28.23 -32.63
C ASN A 57 35.80 26.81 -32.16
N ARG A 58 36.71 25.85 -32.41
CA ARG A 58 36.56 24.46 -31.99
C ARG A 58 36.58 24.31 -30.46
N GLU A 59 37.48 25.02 -29.80
CA GLU A 59 37.57 25.08 -28.34
C GLU A 59 36.33 25.74 -27.72
N GLN A 60 35.85 26.84 -28.30
CA GLN A 60 34.62 27.50 -27.85
C GLN A 60 33.40 26.60 -28.00
N GLU A 61 33.24 25.93 -29.14
CA GLU A 61 32.16 24.96 -29.35
C GLU A 61 32.27 23.79 -28.35
N ALA A 62 33.48 23.27 -28.10
CA ALA A 62 33.68 22.21 -27.12
C ALA A 62 33.35 22.67 -25.69
N ALA A 63 33.74 23.90 -25.32
CA ALA A 63 33.41 24.50 -24.03
C ALA A 63 31.90 24.72 -23.86
N GLN A 64 31.21 25.20 -24.91
CA GLN A 64 29.75 25.37 -24.89
C GLN A 64 29.02 24.03 -24.75
N VAL A 65 29.48 22.97 -25.43
CA VAL A 65 28.91 21.62 -25.28
C VAL A 65 29.14 21.11 -23.87
N ALA A 66 30.34 21.26 -23.32
CA ALA A 66 30.66 20.84 -21.95
C ALA A 66 29.82 21.60 -20.91
N GLU A 67 29.65 22.92 -21.07
CA GLU A 67 28.80 23.73 -20.20
C GLU A 67 27.32 23.33 -20.30
N ALA A 68 26.81 23.08 -21.52
CA ALA A 68 25.45 22.61 -21.73
C ALA A 68 25.21 21.21 -21.16
N GLU A 69 26.20 20.30 -21.24
CA GLU A 69 26.15 19.00 -20.60
C GLU A 69 26.16 19.11 -19.07
N GLN A 70 26.99 19.98 -18.50
CA GLN A 70 26.99 20.25 -17.06
C GLN A 70 25.66 20.86 -16.59
N ALA A 71 25.10 21.81 -17.35
CA ALA A 71 23.81 22.42 -17.04
C ALA A 71 22.66 21.39 -17.11
N ARG A 72 22.66 20.51 -18.13
CA ARG A 72 21.70 19.40 -18.21
C ARG A 72 21.85 18.42 -17.05
N ALA A 73 23.07 18.02 -16.71
CA ALA A 73 23.32 17.13 -15.58
C ALA A 73 22.88 17.75 -14.24
N ALA A 74 23.12 19.05 -14.04
CA ALA A 74 22.66 19.76 -12.86
C ALA A 74 21.12 19.83 -12.77
N GLN A 75 20.44 20.08 -13.89
CA GLN A 75 18.97 20.06 -13.95
C GLN A 75 18.41 18.65 -13.69
N GLU A 76 19.00 17.61 -14.27
CA GLU A 76 18.59 16.21 -14.04
C GLU A 76 18.77 15.81 -12.57
N GLU A 77 19.87 16.21 -11.93
CA GLU A 77 20.12 16.00 -10.52
C GLU A 77 19.08 16.73 -9.65
N GLU A 78 18.79 17.99 -9.96
CA GLU A 78 17.78 18.77 -9.24
C GLU A 78 16.39 18.15 -9.36
N VAL A 79 16.00 17.71 -10.56
CA VAL A 79 14.73 17.00 -10.78
C VAL A 79 14.70 15.68 -10.00
N ARG A 80 15.81 14.95 -9.92
CA ARG A 80 15.90 13.72 -9.13
C ARG A 80 15.69 14.01 -7.64
N LEU A 81 16.39 15.00 -7.10
CA LEU A 81 16.25 15.42 -5.70
C LEU A 81 14.83 15.90 -5.39
N GLN A 82 14.19 16.64 -6.30
CA GLN A 82 12.81 17.08 -6.15
C GLN A 82 11.84 15.89 -6.08
N ARG A 83 11.98 14.91 -6.98
CA ARG A 83 11.17 13.69 -6.98
C ARG A 83 11.36 12.86 -5.71
N GLU A 84 12.60 12.72 -5.25
CA GLU A 84 12.90 12.02 -3.99
C GLU A 84 12.28 12.74 -2.79
N ALA A 85 12.38 14.07 -2.73
CA ALA A 85 11.77 14.87 -1.68
C ALA A 85 10.23 14.83 -1.71
N GLU A 86 9.62 14.81 -2.89
CA GLU A 86 8.17 14.65 -3.06
C GLU A 86 7.71 13.25 -2.63
N ALA A 87 8.42 12.19 -3.06
CA ALA A 87 8.13 10.82 -2.64
C ALA A 87 8.28 10.63 -1.13
N GLU A 88 9.27 11.28 -0.50
CA GLU A 88 9.43 11.25 0.95
C GLU A 88 8.30 12.00 1.67
N LYS A 89 7.89 13.17 1.16
CA LYS A 89 6.72 13.89 1.68
C LYS A 89 5.45 13.05 1.55
N GLU A 90 5.24 12.38 0.42
CA GLU A 90 4.10 11.50 0.20
C GLU A 90 4.10 10.33 1.18
N LYS A 91 5.26 9.70 1.42
CA LYS A 91 5.41 8.66 2.44
C LYS A 91 5.06 9.16 3.83
N ILE A 92 5.60 10.31 4.24
CA ILE A 92 5.30 10.92 5.55
C ILE A 92 3.80 11.26 5.67
N GLU A 93 3.19 11.79 4.62
CA GLU A 93 1.75 12.11 4.61
C GLU A 93 0.89 10.84 4.67
N ALA A 94 1.26 9.80 3.91
CA ALA A 94 0.61 8.50 3.96
C ALA A 94 0.72 7.86 5.35
N GLU A 95 1.85 8.04 6.05
CA GLU A 95 2.00 7.59 7.43
C GLU A 95 1.14 8.38 8.41
N LYS A 96 1.03 9.70 8.25
CA LYS A 96 0.14 10.54 9.06
C LYS A 96 -1.34 10.22 8.86
N LYS A 97 -1.73 9.80 7.65
CA LYS A 97 -3.11 9.38 7.32
C LYS A 97 -3.47 7.99 7.85
N LYS A 98 -2.50 7.18 8.29
CA LYS A 98 -2.80 5.87 8.88
C LYS A 98 -3.63 6.08 10.16
N PRO A 99 -4.80 5.41 10.29
CA PRO A 99 -5.60 5.51 11.50
C PRO A 99 -4.77 5.15 12.73
N LYS A 100 -4.63 6.09 13.66
CA LYS A 100 -4.02 5.81 14.96
C LYS A 100 -5.05 5.06 15.81
N MET A 101 -4.70 3.88 16.30
CA MET A 101 -5.58 3.14 17.17
C MET A 101 -5.59 3.79 18.56
N ASN A 102 -6.79 4.00 19.10
CA ASN A 102 -6.98 4.54 20.44
C ASN A 102 -6.54 3.54 21.52
N GLY A 103 -6.33 4.06 22.74
CA GLY A 103 -6.01 3.26 23.91
C GLY A 103 -7.23 2.49 24.45
N PHE A 104 -7.01 1.77 25.54
CA PHE A 104 -8.09 1.18 26.33
C PHE A 104 -7.79 1.36 27.82
N ASP A 105 -8.84 1.39 28.64
CA ASP A 105 -8.72 1.35 30.09
C ASP A 105 -8.42 -0.08 30.54
N GLU A 106 -7.29 -0.25 31.24
CA GLU A 106 -6.80 -1.54 31.71
C GLU A 106 -7.64 -2.12 32.86
N ALA A 107 -8.36 -1.28 33.60
CA ALA A 107 -9.17 -1.67 34.75
C ALA A 107 -10.63 -2.04 34.39
N SER A 108 -11.18 -1.44 33.32
CA SER A 108 -12.55 -1.71 32.89
C SER A 108 -12.64 -2.99 32.07
N SER A 109 -13.73 -3.75 32.25
CA SER A 109 -14.08 -4.93 31.44
C SER A 109 -15.31 -4.65 30.55
N VAL A 110 -15.68 -5.63 29.74
CA VAL A 110 -16.94 -5.58 28.97
C VAL A 110 -18.14 -5.61 29.93
N GLY A 111 -19.19 -4.83 29.63
CA GLY A 111 -20.44 -4.85 30.39
C GLY A 111 -21.23 -6.16 30.24
N ASP A 112 -22.26 -6.33 31.08
CA ASP A 112 -23.06 -7.57 31.15
C ASP A 112 -23.95 -7.81 29.91
N SER A 113 -24.11 -6.80 29.06
CA SER A 113 -24.89 -6.86 27.83
C SER A 113 -24.21 -6.10 26.70
N ILE A 114 -24.18 -6.70 25.51
CA ILE A 114 -23.64 -6.10 24.29
C ILE A 114 -24.83 -5.77 23.37
N ALA A 115 -24.89 -4.52 22.91
CA ALA A 115 -25.94 -4.07 22.02
C ALA A 115 -25.95 -4.90 20.71
N PRO A 116 -27.12 -5.37 20.25
CA PRO A 116 -27.22 -6.13 19.02
C PRO A 116 -26.80 -5.25 17.82
N ARG A 117 -25.92 -5.79 16.97
CA ARG A 117 -25.39 -5.11 15.79
C ARG A 117 -26.14 -5.51 14.53
N PRO A 118 -26.78 -4.56 13.80
CA PRO A 118 -27.38 -4.82 12.51
C PRO A 118 -26.35 -5.33 11.49
N SER A 119 -26.82 -6.10 10.51
CA SER A 119 -25.95 -6.64 9.46
C SER A 119 -25.26 -5.52 8.66
N GLN A 120 -24.03 -5.77 8.19
CA GLN A 120 -23.35 -4.82 7.29
C GLN A 120 -24.18 -4.52 6.03
N TYR A 121 -24.93 -5.52 5.56
CA TYR A 121 -25.91 -5.38 4.49
C TYR A 121 -26.98 -4.32 4.81
N ALA A 122 -27.59 -4.38 5.99
CA ALA A 122 -28.61 -3.44 6.40
C ALA A 122 -28.05 -2.01 6.55
N ILE A 123 -26.84 -1.88 7.10
CA ILE A 123 -26.16 -0.58 7.22
C ILE A 123 -25.84 -0.02 5.83
N GLN A 124 -25.35 -0.85 4.90
CA GLN A 124 -25.03 -0.41 3.54
C GLN A 124 -26.28 0.03 2.77
N LYS A 125 -27.40 -0.67 2.95
CA LYS A 125 -28.70 -0.27 2.39
C LYS A 125 -29.14 1.10 2.91
N LEU A 126 -29.03 1.36 4.22
CA LEU A 126 -29.32 2.68 4.79
C LEU A 126 -28.42 3.78 4.22
N ASN A 127 -27.11 3.53 4.09
CA ASN A 127 -26.17 4.50 3.53
C ASN A 127 -26.47 4.84 2.06
N ASN A 128 -27.05 3.89 1.32
CA ASN A 128 -27.46 4.08 -0.06
C ASN A 128 -28.88 4.63 -0.21
N PHE A 129 -29.57 4.93 0.89
CA PHE A 129 -30.99 5.31 0.91
C PHE A 129 -31.93 4.26 0.29
N ASP A 130 -31.49 2.99 0.25
CA ASP A 130 -32.28 1.87 -0.24
C ASP A 130 -33.27 1.39 0.84
N TYR A 131 -34.36 0.76 0.40
CA TYR A 131 -35.25 0.03 1.31
C TYR A 131 -34.51 -1.14 2.00
N VAL A 132 -34.68 -1.24 3.32
CA VAL A 132 -34.20 -2.34 4.15
C VAL A 132 -35.30 -2.78 5.10
N GLU A 133 -35.52 -4.09 5.20
CA GLU A 133 -36.53 -4.65 6.10
C GLU A 133 -36.13 -4.46 7.57
N LEU A 134 -37.09 -4.04 8.40
CA LEU A 134 -36.89 -3.85 9.84
C LEU A 134 -36.41 -5.11 10.57
N TRP A 135 -36.66 -6.30 9.99
CA TRP A 135 -36.19 -7.57 10.53
C TRP A 135 -34.67 -7.60 10.73
N TYR A 136 -33.88 -6.92 9.88
CA TYR A 136 -32.42 -6.86 10.06
C TYR A 136 -31.95 -6.12 11.33
N PHE A 137 -32.85 -5.35 11.96
CA PHE A 137 -32.60 -4.61 13.20
C PHE A 137 -33.22 -5.31 14.41
N SER A 138 -33.95 -6.41 14.19
CA SER A 138 -34.40 -7.27 15.28
C SER A 138 -33.20 -7.99 15.93
N PRO A 139 -33.30 -8.40 17.21
CA PRO A 139 -32.27 -9.23 17.84
C PRO A 139 -31.93 -10.48 17.01
N GLU A 140 -32.91 -11.09 16.35
CA GLU A 140 -32.77 -12.26 15.49
C GLU A 140 -31.97 -11.95 14.22
N GLY A 141 -32.30 -10.85 13.52
CA GLY A 141 -31.60 -10.42 12.31
C GLY A 141 -30.14 -10.03 12.58
N CYS A 142 -29.89 -9.34 13.69
CA CYS A 142 -28.53 -9.03 14.16
C CYS A 142 -27.72 -10.30 14.46
N LYS A 143 -28.36 -11.31 15.07
CA LYS A 143 -27.71 -12.59 15.40
C LYS A 143 -27.42 -13.44 14.17
N GLU A 144 -28.28 -13.47 13.17
CA GLU A 144 -28.03 -14.23 11.94
C GLU A 144 -26.85 -13.64 11.14
N ALA A 145 -26.71 -12.31 11.11
CA ALA A 145 -25.55 -11.65 10.51
C ALA A 145 -24.21 -12.07 11.16
N LEU A 146 -24.21 -12.30 12.48
CA LEU A 146 -23.05 -12.81 13.21
C LEU A 146 -22.72 -14.27 12.87
N ARG A 147 -23.69 -15.08 12.42
CA ARG A 147 -23.50 -16.51 12.06
C ARG A 147 -22.99 -16.69 10.64
N THR A 148 -23.38 -15.82 9.71
CA THR A 148 -22.94 -15.89 8.30
C THR A 148 -21.46 -15.51 8.13
N ALA A 149 -20.88 -14.76 9.07
CA ALA A 149 -19.44 -14.59 9.24
C ALA A 149 -18.82 -15.90 9.76
N ARG A 150 -18.72 -16.89 8.85
CA ARG A 150 -18.48 -18.30 9.14
C ARG A 150 -17.27 -18.53 10.09
N SER A 151 -17.53 -19.29 11.17
CA SER A 151 -16.52 -19.85 12.07
C SER A 151 -16.05 -21.21 11.52
N VAL A 152 -14.74 -21.37 11.30
CA VAL A 152 -14.13 -22.71 11.20
C VAL A 152 -13.83 -23.13 12.64
N ALA A 153 -14.71 -23.94 13.22
CA ALA A 153 -14.55 -24.43 14.59
C ALA A 153 -13.36 -25.40 14.72
N ASP A 154 -12.95 -26.04 13.62
CA ASP A 154 -11.97 -27.13 13.65
C ASP A 154 -10.53 -26.67 13.84
N ASP A 155 -10.25 -25.35 13.85
CA ASP A 155 -8.88 -24.85 14.03
C ASP A 155 -8.80 -23.46 14.71
N PHE A 156 -9.47 -23.33 15.86
CA PHE A 156 -9.44 -22.11 16.66
C PHE A 156 -8.00 -21.70 17.06
N GLY A 157 -7.16 -22.68 17.38
CA GLY A 157 -5.76 -22.48 17.81
C GLY A 157 -4.85 -21.91 16.71
N LEU A 158 -4.84 -22.50 15.50
CA LEU A 158 -4.00 -21.97 14.41
C LEU A 158 -4.57 -20.64 13.89
N THR A 159 -5.89 -20.50 13.83
CA THR A 159 -6.54 -19.24 13.43
C THR A 159 -6.17 -18.10 14.37
N ARG A 160 -6.12 -18.35 15.68
CA ARG A 160 -5.66 -17.37 16.69
C ARG A 160 -4.20 -16.99 16.50
N ASN A 161 -3.31 -17.97 16.38
CA ASN A 161 -1.87 -17.69 16.24
C ASN A 161 -1.59 -16.90 14.95
N LEU A 162 -2.26 -17.26 13.85
CA LEU A 162 -2.23 -16.50 12.61
C LEU A 162 -2.75 -15.08 12.82
N PHE A 163 -3.89 -14.91 13.50
CA PHE A 163 -4.45 -13.59 13.80
C PHE A 163 -3.47 -12.71 14.59
N LEU A 164 -2.91 -13.19 15.71
CA LEU A 164 -1.94 -12.43 16.52
C LEU A 164 -0.68 -12.09 15.73
N MET A 165 -0.17 -13.00 14.89
CA MET A 165 0.94 -12.72 13.98
C MET A 165 0.59 -11.58 13.00
N GLN A 166 -0.62 -11.57 12.45
CA GLN A 166 -1.04 -10.50 11.53
C GLN A 166 -1.14 -9.14 12.25
N LEU A 167 -1.58 -9.11 13.51
CA LEU A 167 -1.58 -7.87 14.30
C LEU A 167 -0.17 -7.32 14.51
N SER A 168 0.79 -8.20 14.81
CA SER A 168 2.21 -7.82 14.93
C SER A 168 2.76 -7.24 13.61
N LYS A 169 2.48 -7.90 12.47
CA LYS A 169 2.87 -7.40 11.14
C LYS A 169 2.20 -6.06 10.81
N ALA A 170 0.97 -5.85 11.27
CA ALA A 170 0.25 -4.60 11.12
C ALA A 170 0.70 -3.51 12.13
N LYS A 171 1.76 -3.76 12.91
CA LYS A 171 2.34 -2.83 13.90
C LYS A 171 1.31 -2.35 14.93
N TRP A 172 0.43 -3.23 15.37
CA TRP A 172 -0.47 -2.93 16.48
C TRP A 172 0.34 -2.64 17.76
N PRO A 173 -0.13 -1.73 18.63
CA PRO A 173 0.51 -1.50 19.92
C PRO A 173 0.58 -2.80 20.72
N GLN A 174 1.72 -3.03 21.38
CA GLN A 174 1.98 -4.28 22.07
C GLN A 174 0.95 -4.57 23.17
N SER A 175 0.50 -3.54 23.89
CA SER A 175 -0.54 -3.66 24.92
C SER A 175 -1.84 -4.28 24.39
N HIS A 176 -2.25 -3.95 23.17
CA HIS A 176 -3.44 -4.54 22.53
C HIS A 176 -3.20 -6.01 22.13
N ILE A 177 -1.99 -6.33 21.64
CA ILE A 177 -1.62 -7.71 21.30
C ILE A 177 -1.59 -8.58 22.56
N ASP A 178 -1.04 -8.07 23.67
CA ASP A 178 -0.95 -8.77 24.95
C ASP A 178 -2.35 -9.00 25.54
N ALA A 179 -3.21 -7.98 25.54
CA ALA A 179 -4.59 -8.10 26.01
C ALA A 179 -5.39 -9.14 25.19
N LEU A 180 -5.23 -9.15 23.86
CA LEU A 180 -5.86 -10.16 23.00
C LEU A 180 -5.29 -11.56 23.24
N SER A 181 -3.98 -11.68 23.46
CA SER A 181 -3.34 -12.96 23.76
C SER A 181 -3.85 -13.55 25.07
N LEU A 182 -3.92 -12.73 26.12
CA LEU A 182 -4.48 -13.11 27.43
C LEU A 182 -5.97 -13.46 27.32
N PHE A 183 -6.74 -12.67 26.57
CA PHE A 183 -8.15 -12.96 26.29
C PHE A 183 -8.33 -14.36 25.70
N PHE A 184 -7.62 -14.68 24.62
CA PHE A 184 -7.76 -15.99 23.99
C PHE A 184 -7.27 -17.13 24.91
N TRP A 185 -6.22 -16.90 25.69
CA TRP A 185 -5.75 -17.87 26.67
C TRP A 185 -6.82 -18.14 27.75
N HIS A 186 -7.46 -17.10 28.30
CA HIS A 186 -8.56 -17.26 29.27
C HIS A 186 -9.73 -18.03 28.66
N LEU A 187 -10.10 -17.75 27.41
CA LEU A 187 -11.17 -18.47 26.71
C LEU A 187 -10.87 -19.95 26.48
N GLU A 188 -9.63 -20.30 26.13
CA GLU A 188 -9.21 -21.68 25.89
C GLU A 188 -9.22 -22.52 27.16
N ASN A 189 -8.89 -21.90 28.29
CA ASN A 189 -8.81 -22.53 29.60
C ASN A 189 -10.12 -22.36 30.41
N HIS A 190 -11.16 -21.79 29.81
CA HIS A 190 -12.40 -21.52 30.52
C HIS A 190 -13.19 -22.81 30.83
N PRO A 191 -13.69 -23.01 32.08
CA PRO A 191 -14.37 -24.26 32.47
C PRO A 191 -15.57 -24.65 31.61
N ILE A 192 -16.35 -23.67 31.11
CA ILE A 192 -17.54 -23.94 30.27
C ILE A 192 -17.19 -24.71 28.99
N ARG A 193 -15.96 -24.56 28.49
CA ARG A 193 -15.51 -25.22 27.27
C ARG A 193 -15.57 -26.75 27.39
N ASN A 194 -15.14 -27.28 28.54
CA ASN A 194 -15.11 -28.72 28.80
C ASN A 194 -16.37 -29.24 29.50
N ASN A 195 -17.08 -28.36 30.21
CA ASN A 195 -18.23 -28.75 31.04
C ASN A 195 -19.56 -28.77 30.28
N SER A 196 -19.58 -28.35 29.01
CA SER A 196 -20.79 -28.23 28.20
C SER A 196 -20.59 -28.86 26.82
N LYS A 197 -21.59 -29.61 26.32
CA LYS A 197 -21.59 -30.16 24.95
C LYS A 197 -21.53 -29.08 23.87
N ILE A 198 -21.86 -27.84 24.23
CA ILE A 198 -21.83 -26.67 23.34
C ILE A 198 -20.72 -25.70 23.73
N GLY A 199 -19.81 -26.10 24.62
CA GLY A 199 -18.79 -25.24 25.23
C GLY A 199 -17.96 -24.47 24.21
N ASP A 200 -17.42 -25.15 23.19
CA ASP A 200 -16.68 -24.50 22.09
C ASP A 200 -17.54 -23.48 21.34
N THR A 201 -18.81 -23.78 21.10
CA THR A 201 -19.74 -22.86 20.43
C THR A 201 -19.98 -21.61 21.27
N VAL A 202 -20.19 -21.77 22.58
CA VAL A 202 -20.37 -20.65 23.51
C VAL A 202 -19.12 -19.77 23.54
N THR A 203 -17.93 -20.38 23.66
CA THR A 203 -16.65 -19.68 23.66
C THR A 203 -16.44 -18.88 22.38
N LEU A 204 -16.72 -19.47 21.21
CA LEU A 204 -16.63 -18.78 19.92
C LEU A 204 -17.61 -17.60 19.81
N HIS A 205 -18.85 -17.78 20.28
CA HIS A 205 -19.86 -16.74 20.27
C HIS A 205 -19.50 -15.58 21.21
N TYR A 206 -19.00 -15.87 22.41
CA TYR A 206 -18.49 -14.87 23.34
C TYR A 206 -17.29 -14.12 22.73
N ALA A 207 -16.30 -14.86 22.19
CA ALA A 207 -15.13 -14.30 21.54
C ALA A 207 -15.48 -13.34 20.39
N SER A 208 -16.46 -13.71 19.58
CA SER A 208 -16.93 -12.89 18.46
C SER A 208 -17.61 -11.60 18.95
N ARG A 209 -18.57 -11.71 19.88
CA ARG A 209 -19.33 -10.55 20.38
C ARG A 209 -18.42 -9.55 21.11
N VAL A 210 -17.57 -10.03 22.02
CA VAL A 210 -16.69 -9.17 22.81
C VAL A 210 -15.64 -8.48 21.95
N ARG A 211 -15.01 -9.19 20.99
CA ARG A 211 -14.03 -8.55 20.09
C ARG A 211 -14.68 -7.49 19.21
N GLN A 212 -15.90 -7.72 18.73
CA GLN A 212 -16.61 -6.70 17.96
C GLN A 212 -16.91 -5.45 18.79
N ASP A 213 -17.48 -5.61 19.99
CA ASP A 213 -17.77 -4.49 20.88
C ASP A 213 -16.49 -3.74 21.28
N TRP A 214 -15.41 -4.47 21.54
CA TRP A 214 -14.10 -3.90 21.84
C TRP A 214 -13.57 -3.06 20.68
N HIS A 215 -13.59 -3.55 19.43
CA HIS A 215 -13.18 -2.76 18.27
C HIS A 215 -14.04 -1.51 18.05
N ASP A 216 -15.35 -1.60 18.29
CA ASP A 216 -16.27 -0.47 18.12
C ASP A 216 -16.04 0.60 19.21
N ARG A 217 -15.78 0.18 20.46
CA ARG A 217 -15.43 1.08 21.57
C ARG A 217 -14.05 1.70 21.45
N LEU A 218 -13.06 0.94 20.96
CA LEU A 218 -11.75 1.49 20.63
C LEU A 218 -11.88 2.67 19.67
N LYS A 219 -12.70 2.56 18.61
CA LYS A 219 -12.91 3.68 17.66
C LYS A 219 -13.50 4.94 18.32
N ARG A 220 -14.22 4.79 19.44
CA ARG A 220 -14.83 5.88 20.21
C ARG A 220 -13.96 6.38 21.37
N ASP A 221 -12.76 5.82 21.54
CA ASP A 221 -11.86 6.09 22.69
C ASP A 221 -12.46 5.62 24.03
N GLU A 222 -13.30 4.58 23.98
CA GLU A 222 -13.98 3.94 25.13
C GLU A 222 -13.48 2.50 25.33
N GLY A 223 -12.27 2.19 24.84
CA GLY A 223 -11.72 0.84 24.89
C GLY A 223 -11.64 0.32 26.33
N PHE A 224 -11.87 -0.98 26.50
CA PHE A 224 -11.75 -1.69 27.77
C PHE A 224 -10.71 -2.81 27.68
N ASN A 225 -10.32 -3.38 28.82
CA ASN A 225 -9.42 -4.51 28.86
C ASN A 225 -10.15 -5.79 28.43
N ILE A 226 -9.92 -6.22 27.18
CA ILE A 226 -10.54 -7.42 26.64
C ILE A 226 -10.10 -8.70 27.34
N ALA A 227 -8.96 -8.72 28.04
CA ALA A 227 -8.48 -9.90 28.75
C ALA A 227 -9.37 -10.28 29.94
N ILE A 228 -10.13 -9.34 30.49
CA ILE A 228 -11.01 -9.59 31.64
C ILE A 228 -12.30 -10.24 31.14
N ILE A 229 -12.49 -11.52 31.47
CA ILE A 229 -13.69 -12.28 31.08
C ILE A 229 -14.85 -11.87 31.98
N ASN A 230 -15.94 -11.38 31.37
CA ASN A 230 -17.19 -11.13 32.07
C ASN A 230 -18.00 -12.43 32.14
N GLU A 231 -17.98 -13.06 33.31
CA GLU A 231 -18.69 -14.30 33.61
C GLU A 231 -20.22 -14.17 33.50
N THR A 232 -20.78 -13.01 33.82
CA THR A 232 -22.23 -12.75 33.72
C THR A 232 -22.67 -12.79 32.26
N LEU A 233 -21.97 -12.05 31.40
CA LEU A 233 -22.22 -12.05 29.96
C LEU A 233 -21.97 -13.44 29.36
N PHE A 234 -20.91 -14.14 29.79
CA PHE A 234 -20.59 -15.47 29.30
C PHE A 234 -21.70 -16.48 29.63
N ARG A 235 -22.22 -16.45 30.87
CA ARG A 235 -23.39 -17.26 31.28
C ARG A 235 -24.64 -16.92 30.49
N ALA A 236 -24.94 -15.64 30.29
CA ALA A 236 -26.09 -15.21 29.51
C ALA A 236 -26.03 -15.72 28.05
N ILE A 237 -24.84 -15.71 27.42
CA ILE A 237 -24.65 -16.28 26.08
C ILE A 237 -24.83 -17.80 26.10
N ASN A 238 -24.31 -18.48 27.12
CA ASN A 238 -24.50 -19.92 27.28
C ASN A 238 -25.99 -20.27 27.37
N GLU A 239 -26.75 -19.59 28.22
CA GLU A 239 -28.20 -19.78 28.38
C GLU A 239 -28.95 -19.50 27.07
N GLU A 240 -28.64 -18.39 26.39
CA GLU A 240 -29.25 -18.04 25.09
C GLU A 240 -29.07 -19.15 24.04
N LEU A 241 -27.87 -19.75 23.99
CA LEU A 241 -27.55 -20.82 23.03
C LEU A 241 -28.20 -22.15 23.44
N TRP A 242 -28.25 -22.45 24.73
CA TRP A 242 -28.95 -23.62 25.25
C TRP A 242 -30.45 -23.56 24.95
N ASP A 243 -31.11 -22.44 25.20
CA ASP A 243 -32.54 -22.25 24.90
C ASP A 243 -32.85 -22.41 23.42
N LYS A 244 -31.96 -21.95 22.54
CA LYS A 244 -32.08 -22.16 21.09
C LYS A 244 -31.96 -23.63 20.69
N ILE A 245 -31.09 -24.39 21.34
CA ILE A 245 -30.95 -25.82 21.06
C ILE A 245 -32.20 -26.56 21.57
N CYS A 246 -32.62 -26.28 22.80
CA CYS A 246 -33.82 -26.87 23.40
C CYS A 246 -35.11 -26.56 22.61
N SER A 247 -35.29 -25.32 22.16
CA SER A 247 -36.45 -24.95 21.33
C SER A 247 -36.44 -25.63 19.95
N ARG A 248 -35.28 -25.79 19.31
CA ARG A 248 -35.14 -26.52 18.03
C ARG A 248 -35.39 -28.01 18.21
N THR A 249 -34.88 -28.63 19.27
CA THR A 249 -35.12 -30.05 19.55
C THR A 249 -36.59 -30.30 19.88
N LEU A 250 -37.23 -29.45 20.69
CA LEU A 250 -38.67 -29.54 20.98
C LEU A 250 -39.51 -29.38 19.70
N SER A 251 -39.14 -28.46 18.81
CA SER A 251 -39.81 -28.27 17.52
C SER A 251 -39.66 -29.49 16.61
N ALA A 252 -38.47 -30.07 16.53
CA ALA A 252 -38.20 -31.27 15.73
C ALA A 252 -38.94 -32.51 16.27
N VAL A 253 -38.97 -32.69 17.60
CA VAL A 253 -39.75 -33.76 18.24
C VAL A 253 -41.24 -33.58 17.97
N ARG A 254 -41.77 -32.35 18.10
CA ARG A 254 -43.18 -32.04 17.79
C ARG A 254 -43.52 -32.31 16.32
N PHE A 255 -42.62 -31.98 15.40
CA PHE A 255 -42.78 -32.27 13.97
C PHE A 255 -42.81 -33.78 13.69
N HIS A 256 -41.89 -34.56 14.27
CA HIS A 256 -41.89 -36.00 14.13
C HIS A 256 -43.13 -36.67 14.74
N LEU A 257 -43.57 -36.24 15.92
CA LEU A 257 -44.81 -36.73 16.52
C LEU A 257 -46.02 -36.43 15.62
N ASN A 258 -46.11 -35.22 15.06
CA ASN A 258 -47.18 -34.86 14.12
C ASN A 258 -47.15 -35.75 12.87
N LEU A 259 -45.98 -35.98 12.25
CA LEU A 259 -45.85 -36.86 11.09
C LEU A 259 -46.29 -38.31 11.40
N LEU A 260 -45.92 -38.85 12.57
CA LEU A 260 -46.34 -40.19 12.99
C LEU A 260 -47.85 -40.27 13.21
N THR A 261 -48.47 -39.21 13.77
CA THR A 261 -49.94 -39.16 13.92
C THR A 261 -50.65 -39.06 12.58
N THR A 262 -50.15 -38.24 11.64
CA THR A 262 -50.73 -38.11 10.29
C THR A 262 -50.59 -39.40 9.48
N TYR A 263 -49.43 -40.07 9.56
CA TYR A 263 -49.21 -41.35 8.89
C TYR A 263 -50.13 -42.46 9.43
N ARG A 264 -50.34 -42.51 10.76
CA ARG A 264 -51.26 -43.47 11.40
C ARG A 264 -52.72 -43.22 11.01
N SER A 265 -53.13 -41.96 10.85
CA SER A 265 -54.48 -41.61 10.36
C SER A 265 -54.70 -41.96 8.89
N GLN A 266 -53.69 -41.82 8.02
CA GLN A 266 -53.78 -42.22 6.61
C GLN A 266 -53.76 -43.75 6.42
N SER A 267 -52.99 -44.48 7.23
CA SER A 267 -52.96 -45.96 7.22
C SER A 267 -54.28 -46.59 7.67
N LEU A 268 -55.02 -45.96 8.57
CA LEU A 268 -56.36 -46.40 9.00
C LEU A 268 -57.44 -46.13 7.95
N SER A 269 -57.26 -45.11 7.09
CA SER A 269 -58.19 -44.79 5.99
C SER A 269 -58.06 -45.72 4.77
N TYR A 270 -57.00 -46.52 4.68
CA TYR A 270 -56.77 -47.48 3.59
C TYR A 270 -57.33 -48.90 3.87
N TYR A 271 -57.91 -49.11 5.06
CA TYR A 271 -58.45 -50.40 5.53
C TYR A 271 -59.98 -50.37 5.77
N ILE A 272 -60.68 -49.35 5.27
CA ILE A 272 -62.15 -49.24 5.21
C ILE A 272 -62.56 -49.14 3.75
#